data_AF-A0A6G6K9A4-F1
#
_entry.id   AF-A0A6G6K9A4-F1
#
_cell.length_a   1.000
_cell.length_b   1.000
_cell.length_c   1.000
_cell.angle_alpha   90.00
_cell.angle_beta   90.00
_cell.angle_gamma   90.00
#
_symmetry.space_group_name_H-M   'P 1'
#
loop_
_entity.id
_entity.type
_entity.pdbx_description
1 polymer ?
#
loop_
_entity_poly.entity_id
_entity_poly.type
_entity_poly.pdbx_seq_one_letter_code
_entity_poly.pdbx_strand_id
1 'polypeptide(L)'
;MFLLTASLAGLGTLSAVSAPRMITAADIRVLPFCATMSTKKLDPETPGIFNELSVTKRDGFSIQGRKRNDSGRIDGEVIYHLGKLALVPAGDRTGKLSVEVPSKTNVTSYYAVLELADSLVSSQLKLEVGKKYTWSVASKDGQTLLRVMNGNVQVGEVHTDTDKLVGFGFAASVRWEKNEADIHVTFE
;
A
#
# COMPACT_ATOMS: atom_id res chain seq x y z
N MET A 1 -59.31 -33.43 -6.31
CA MET A 1 -58.26 -33.38 -7.35
C MET A 1 -57.63 -32.00 -7.30
N PHE A 2 -56.55 -31.84 -6.52
CA PHE A 2 -55.77 -30.60 -6.44
C PHE A 2 -54.35 -30.95 -6.88
N LEU A 3 -53.90 -30.35 -7.97
CA LEU A 3 -52.51 -30.43 -8.44
C LEU A 3 -51.70 -29.37 -7.69
N LEU A 4 -50.83 -29.81 -6.80
CA LEU A 4 -49.77 -28.98 -6.21
C LEU A 4 -48.58 -28.98 -7.17
N THR A 5 -48.30 -27.85 -7.81
CA THR A 5 -47.05 -27.61 -8.54
C THR A 5 -45.99 -27.12 -7.55
N ALA A 6 -45.04 -27.99 -7.22
CA ALA A 6 -43.86 -27.62 -6.45
C ALA A 6 -42.83 -26.94 -7.36
N SER A 7 -42.50 -25.69 -7.03
CA SER A 7 -41.43 -24.90 -7.65
C SER A 7 -40.06 -25.44 -7.18
N LEU A 8 -39.19 -25.83 -8.12
CA LEU A 8 -37.77 -26.08 -7.85
C LEU A 8 -37.06 -24.73 -7.67
N ALA A 9 -36.65 -24.43 -6.44
CA ALA A 9 -35.70 -23.37 -6.16
C ALA A 9 -34.30 -23.80 -6.64
N GLY A 10 -33.72 -23.01 -7.55
CA GLY A 10 -32.38 -23.23 -8.09
C GLY A 10 -31.31 -23.21 -7.00
N LEU A 11 -30.53 -24.28 -6.93
CA LEU A 11 -29.27 -24.35 -6.20
C LEU A 11 -28.27 -23.40 -6.88
N GLY A 12 -28.16 -22.18 -6.36
CA GLY A 12 -27.06 -21.28 -6.71
C GLY A 12 -25.75 -21.92 -6.25
N THR A 13 -24.87 -22.24 -7.19
CA THR A 13 -23.50 -22.64 -6.90
C THR A 13 -22.79 -21.47 -6.21
N LEU A 14 -22.56 -21.60 -4.91
CA LEU A 14 -21.59 -20.76 -4.20
C LEU A 14 -20.23 -21.02 -4.83
N SER A 15 -19.78 -20.13 -5.71
CA SER A 15 -18.37 -20.11 -6.14
C SER A 15 -17.53 -19.93 -4.89
N ALA A 16 -16.89 -21.01 -4.44
CA ALA A 16 -15.91 -20.96 -3.39
C ALA A 16 -14.79 -20.02 -3.85
N VAL A 17 -14.71 -18.84 -3.24
CA VAL A 17 -13.55 -17.95 -3.41
C VAL A 17 -12.35 -18.73 -2.88
N SER A 18 -11.47 -19.17 -3.78
CA SER A 18 -10.25 -19.85 -3.41
C SER A 18 -9.49 -18.99 -2.40
N ALA A 19 -9.05 -19.59 -1.29
CA ALA A 19 -8.27 -18.88 -0.29
C ALA A 19 -7.10 -18.12 -0.97
N PRO A 20 -6.84 -16.86 -0.60
CA PRO A 20 -5.83 -16.06 -1.26
C PRO A 20 -4.47 -16.75 -1.13
N ARG A 21 -3.77 -16.91 -2.27
CA ARG A 21 -2.41 -17.46 -2.29
C ARG A 21 -1.52 -16.64 -1.36
N MET A 22 -0.70 -17.33 -0.56
CA MET A 22 0.33 -16.74 0.30
C MET A 22 1.26 -15.82 -0.50
N ILE A 23 1.53 -14.61 0.02
CA ILE A 23 2.53 -13.69 -0.56
C ILE A 23 3.92 -14.19 -0.19
N THR A 24 4.80 -14.25 -1.19
CA THR A 24 6.22 -14.49 -1.02
C THR A 24 7.02 -13.24 -1.31
N ALA A 25 8.30 -13.21 -0.92
CA ALA A 25 9.21 -12.13 -1.26
C ALA A 25 9.31 -11.86 -2.78
N ALA A 26 9.10 -12.88 -3.63
CA ALA A 26 9.11 -12.74 -5.08
C ALA A 26 7.91 -11.94 -5.62
N ASP A 27 6.78 -11.96 -4.90
CA ASP A 27 5.57 -11.24 -5.30
C ASP A 27 5.66 -9.74 -4.97
N ILE A 28 6.62 -9.32 -4.14
CA ILE A 28 6.77 -7.93 -3.69
C ILE A 28 7.57 -7.14 -4.74
N ARG A 29 6.92 -6.19 -5.41
CA ARG A 29 7.57 -5.22 -6.31
C ARG A 29 7.97 -3.97 -5.55
N VAL A 30 9.08 -3.35 -5.96
CA VAL A 30 9.61 -2.13 -5.32
C VAL A 30 9.76 -1.06 -6.38
N LEU A 31 9.13 0.09 -6.14
CA LEU A 31 9.20 1.26 -7.00
C LEU A 31 9.73 2.47 -6.20
N PRO A 32 10.32 3.46 -6.87
CA PRO A 32 10.47 4.79 -6.29
C PRO A 32 9.11 5.37 -5.93
N PHE A 33 9.09 6.19 -4.88
CA PHE A 33 7.90 6.93 -4.48
C PHE A 33 8.25 8.37 -4.18
N CYS A 34 7.34 9.28 -4.51
CA CYS A 34 7.49 10.69 -4.19
C CYS A 34 6.21 11.25 -3.58
N ALA A 35 6.31 11.84 -2.38
CA ALA A 35 5.12 12.39 -1.70
C ALA A 35 4.44 13.52 -2.47
N THR A 36 5.20 14.36 -3.18
CA THR A 36 4.65 15.46 -3.98
C THR A 36 4.06 14.98 -5.31
N MET A 37 4.33 13.74 -5.71
CA MET A 37 3.79 13.08 -6.90
C MET A 37 3.14 11.74 -6.53
N SER A 38 2.39 11.71 -5.43
CA SER A 38 1.91 10.45 -4.80
C SER A 38 0.89 9.67 -5.62
N THR A 39 0.46 10.22 -6.76
CA THR A 39 -0.46 9.61 -7.73
C THR A 39 0.23 9.09 -8.99
N LYS A 40 1.53 9.39 -9.19
CA LYS A 40 2.30 9.01 -10.37
C LYS A 40 3.15 7.77 -10.08
N LYS A 41 3.16 6.81 -11.00
CA LYS A 41 4.18 5.76 -11.01
C LYS A 41 5.50 6.34 -11.51
N LEU A 42 6.56 6.18 -10.74
CA LEU A 42 7.89 6.64 -11.11
C LEU A 42 8.73 5.47 -11.63
N ASP A 43 9.34 5.65 -12.79
CA ASP A 43 10.29 4.70 -13.36
C ASP A 43 11.62 4.81 -12.59
N PRO A 44 12.17 3.72 -12.00
CA PRO A 44 13.48 3.71 -11.36
C PRO A 44 14.62 4.33 -12.16
N GLU A 45 14.56 4.28 -13.49
CA GLU A 45 15.58 4.81 -14.41
C GLU A 45 15.43 6.31 -14.66
N THR A 46 14.34 6.93 -14.18
CA THR A 46 14.13 8.38 -14.31
C THR A 46 15.29 9.14 -13.65
N PRO A 47 15.98 10.04 -14.39
CA PRO A 47 17.05 10.85 -13.81
C PRO A 47 16.59 11.62 -12.57
N GLY A 48 17.46 11.69 -11.57
CA GLY A 48 17.21 12.40 -10.31
C GLY A 48 16.35 11.67 -9.27
N ILE A 49 15.99 10.42 -9.54
CA ILE A 49 15.53 9.49 -8.49
C ILE A 49 16.74 8.95 -7.73
N PHE A 50 16.75 9.14 -6.41
CA PHE A 50 17.74 8.55 -5.53
C PHE A 50 17.21 7.30 -4.82
N ASN A 51 18.09 6.30 -4.69
CA ASN A 51 17.78 5.03 -4.06
C ASN A 51 18.29 4.99 -2.60
N GLU A 52 17.70 5.81 -1.72
CA GLU A 52 18.23 6.02 -0.36
C GLU A 52 17.53 5.18 0.71
N LEU A 53 16.22 4.95 0.56
CA LEU A 53 15.52 3.97 1.37
C LEU A 53 15.66 2.58 0.72
N SER A 54 15.86 1.58 1.55
CA SER A 54 15.97 0.17 1.17
C SER A 54 14.68 -0.56 1.51
N VAL A 55 14.36 -1.60 0.72
CA VAL A 55 13.23 -2.49 1.00
C VAL A 55 13.76 -3.89 1.28
N THR A 56 13.48 -4.40 2.48
CA THR A 56 13.76 -5.80 2.84
C THR A 56 12.49 -6.61 2.72
N LYS A 57 12.55 -7.77 2.06
CA LYS A 57 11.41 -8.65 1.77
C LYS A 57 11.54 -9.95 2.59
N ARG A 58 10.52 -10.30 3.36
CA ARG A 58 10.41 -11.55 4.17
C ARG A 58 8.95 -12.04 4.14
N ASP A 59 8.35 -12.39 5.28
CA ASP A 59 6.91 -12.71 5.45
C ASP A 59 5.99 -11.47 5.30
N GLY A 60 6.46 -10.49 4.55
CA GLY A 60 6.15 -9.08 4.70
C GLY A 60 7.25 -8.25 4.03
N PHE A 61 7.28 -6.97 4.35
CA PHE A 61 8.39 -6.12 3.95
C PHE A 61 8.68 -5.03 4.98
N SER A 62 9.84 -4.42 4.84
CA SER A 62 10.19 -3.23 5.61
C SER A 62 10.80 -2.20 4.68
N ILE A 63 10.42 -0.93 4.84
CA ILE A 63 10.99 0.21 4.12
C ILE A 63 11.76 1.04 5.11
N GLN A 64 13.08 1.10 4.95
CA GLN A 64 13.99 1.64 5.94
C GLN A 64 15.09 2.48 5.32
N GLY A 65 15.56 3.50 6.01
CA GLY A 65 16.79 4.18 5.65
C GLY A 65 16.82 5.64 6.04
N ARG A 66 17.96 6.26 5.75
CA ARG A 66 18.26 7.67 6.01
C ARG A 66 18.46 8.40 4.69
N LYS A 67 17.84 9.57 4.57
CA LYS A 67 18.05 10.47 3.43
C LYS A 67 19.45 11.09 3.47
N ARG A 68 20.18 11.03 2.36
CA ARG A 68 21.56 11.52 2.23
C ARG A 68 21.69 12.74 1.32
N ASN A 69 20.76 12.91 0.38
CA ASN A 69 20.69 14.03 -0.54
C ASN A 69 19.47 14.89 -0.21
N ASP A 70 19.62 16.21 -0.17
CA ASP A 70 18.55 17.14 0.17
C ASP A 70 17.44 17.20 -0.90
N SER A 71 17.81 17.19 -2.17
CA SER A 71 16.85 17.30 -3.27
C SER A 71 17.34 16.63 -4.55
N GLY A 72 16.40 16.26 -5.41
CA GLY A 72 16.64 15.74 -6.76
C GLY A 72 15.85 16.52 -7.79
N ARG A 73 15.90 16.09 -9.05
CA ARG A 73 15.06 16.64 -10.10
C ARG A 73 14.41 15.55 -10.92
N ILE A 74 13.09 15.58 -11.06
CA ILE A 74 12.34 14.71 -11.97
C ILE A 74 11.71 15.62 -13.02
N ASP A 75 11.96 15.36 -14.31
CA ASP A 75 11.41 16.15 -15.41
C ASP A 75 11.65 17.68 -15.30
N GLY A 76 12.77 18.08 -14.66
CA GLY A 76 13.13 19.48 -14.41
C GLY A 76 12.57 20.08 -13.11
N GLU A 77 11.62 19.42 -12.45
CA GLU A 77 11.04 19.85 -11.19
C GLU A 77 11.90 19.40 -10.00
N VAL A 78 12.11 20.29 -9.02
CA VAL A 78 12.87 19.95 -7.81
C VAL A 78 12.02 19.09 -6.88
N ILE A 79 12.54 17.92 -6.52
CA ILE A 79 11.87 16.96 -5.65
C ILE A 79 12.60 16.83 -4.32
N TYR A 80 11.87 17.05 -3.23
CA TYR A 80 12.41 16.90 -1.87
C TYR A 80 12.02 15.58 -1.22
N HIS A 81 10.84 15.04 -1.52
CA HIS A 81 10.25 13.91 -0.80
C HIS A 81 10.43 12.58 -1.53
N LEU A 82 11.67 12.11 -1.67
CA LEU A 82 11.93 10.82 -2.32
C LEU A 82 11.88 9.68 -1.31
N GLY A 83 11.48 8.51 -1.80
CA GLY A 83 11.21 7.35 -0.98
C GLY A 83 11.03 6.07 -1.77
N LYS A 84 10.37 5.09 -1.16
CA LYS A 84 10.08 3.78 -1.76
C LYS A 84 8.65 3.40 -1.53
N LEU A 85 8.13 2.66 -2.50
CA LEU A 85 6.85 2.00 -2.49
C LEU A 85 7.10 0.51 -2.67
N ALA A 86 6.57 -0.31 -1.76
CA ALA A 86 6.53 -1.75 -1.91
C ALA A 86 5.08 -2.17 -2.23
N LEU A 87 4.91 -2.93 -3.30
CA LEU A 87 3.63 -3.35 -3.86
C LEU A 87 3.51 -4.87 -3.87
N VAL A 88 2.30 -5.37 -3.67
CA VAL A 88 1.93 -6.79 -3.80
C VAL A 88 0.74 -6.95 -4.75
N PRO A 89 0.53 -8.16 -5.30
CA PRO A 89 -0.63 -8.42 -6.16
C PRO A 89 -1.96 -8.13 -5.45
N ALA A 90 -2.95 -7.71 -6.24
CA ALA A 90 -4.31 -7.49 -5.76
C ALA A 90 -4.90 -8.75 -5.09
N GLY A 91 -5.82 -8.53 -4.17
CA GLY A 91 -6.57 -9.57 -3.48
C GLY A 91 -6.89 -9.20 -2.04
N ASP A 92 -7.99 -9.76 -1.54
CA ASP A 92 -8.48 -9.55 -0.19
C ASP A 92 -7.52 -10.17 0.83
N ARG A 93 -6.99 -9.34 1.73
CA ARG A 93 -5.89 -9.68 2.63
C ARG A 93 -5.90 -8.81 3.87
N THR A 94 -5.26 -9.28 4.94
CA THR A 94 -5.06 -8.51 6.16
C THR A 94 -3.61 -8.60 6.63
N GLY A 95 -3.26 -7.75 7.57
CA GLY A 95 -2.00 -7.89 8.28
C GLY A 95 -1.74 -6.78 9.28
N LYS A 96 -0.47 -6.66 9.68
CA LYS A 96 -0.02 -5.66 10.66
C LYS A 96 0.99 -4.70 10.08
N LEU A 97 1.01 -3.53 10.70
CA LEU A 97 1.91 -2.44 10.38
C LEU A 97 2.45 -1.82 11.67
N SER A 98 3.75 -1.53 11.71
CA SER A 98 4.41 -0.78 12.79
C SER A 98 5.50 0.13 12.23
N VAL A 99 5.89 1.14 13.01
CA VAL A 99 6.95 2.07 12.65
C VAL A 99 7.93 2.27 13.80
N GLU A 100 9.21 2.41 13.47
CA GLU A 100 10.25 2.82 14.43
C GLU A 100 10.58 4.32 14.30
N VAL A 101 10.13 4.95 13.21
CA VAL A 101 10.19 6.41 13.01
C VAL A 101 8.77 6.95 12.81
N PRO A 102 8.29 7.91 13.62
CA PRO A 102 6.90 8.39 13.52
C PRO A 102 6.68 9.23 12.26
N SER A 103 5.43 9.32 11.81
CA SER A 103 5.04 10.34 10.84
C SER A 103 5.31 11.73 11.42
N LYS A 104 5.96 12.59 10.64
CA LYS A 104 6.24 13.97 11.02
C LYS A 104 5.98 14.88 9.84
N THR A 105 5.08 15.84 10.03
CA THR A 105 4.67 16.81 9.01
C THR A 105 5.89 17.43 8.33
N ASN A 106 5.92 17.41 7.00
CA ASN A 106 7.02 17.91 6.18
C ASN A 106 8.39 17.26 6.46
N VAL A 107 8.46 16.06 7.05
CA VAL A 107 9.72 15.36 7.31
C VAL A 107 9.64 13.90 6.87
N THR A 108 8.82 13.08 7.53
CA THR A 108 8.67 11.64 7.27
C THR A 108 7.20 11.33 7.05
N SER A 109 6.87 10.74 5.90
CA SER A 109 5.50 10.45 5.51
C SER A 109 5.36 9.01 5.06
N TYR A 110 4.33 8.33 5.55
CA TYR A 110 3.92 6.99 5.15
C TYR A 110 2.59 7.03 4.41
N TYR A 111 2.38 6.10 3.49
CA TYR A 111 1.19 6.05 2.65
C TYR A 111 0.65 4.64 2.52
N ALA A 112 -0.66 4.49 2.55
CA ALA A 112 -1.38 3.36 1.97
C ALA A 112 -1.58 3.65 0.47
N VAL A 113 -1.32 2.67 -0.39
CA VAL A 113 -1.30 2.86 -1.84
C VAL A 113 -2.06 1.73 -2.55
N LEU A 114 -2.97 2.11 -3.44
CA LEU A 114 -3.54 1.23 -4.47
C LEU A 114 -2.87 1.53 -5.81
N GLU A 115 -2.48 0.49 -6.51
CA GLU A 115 -1.89 0.56 -7.83
C GLU A 115 -2.94 0.26 -8.90
N LEU A 116 -3.10 1.18 -9.84
CA LEU A 116 -3.89 1.01 -11.05
C LEU A 116 -2.94 0.75 -12.22
N ALA A 117 -3.44 0.57 -13.45
CA ALA A 117 -2.57 0.31 -14.61
C ALA A 117 -1.44 1.35 -14.77
N ASP A 118 -1.80 2.63 -14.82
CA ASP A 118 -0.86 3.73 -15.15
C ASP A 118 -0.64 4.73 -14.00
N SER A 119 -1.35 4.55 -12.89
CA SER A 119 -1.37 5.53 -11.79
C SER A 119 -1.40 4.87 -10.43
N LEU A 120 -1.29 5.71 -9.40
CA LEU A 120 -1.44 5.34 -8.00
C LEU A 120 -2.61 6.13 -7.40
N VAL A 121 -3.33 5.51 -6.48
CA VAL A 121 -4.22 6.21 -5.54
C VAL A 121 -3.61 6.01 -4.15
N SER A 122 -3.38 7.08 -3.42
CA SER A 122 -2.67 7.01 -2.14
C SER A 122 -3.32 7.85 -1.06
N SER A 123 -3.15 7.41 0.19
CA SER A 123 -3.64 8.09 1.39
C SER A 123 -2.54 8.15 2.43
N GLN A 124 -2.24 9.35 2.92
CA GLN A 124 -1.17 9.56 3.89
C GLN A 124 -1.61 9.04 5.28
N LEU A 125 -0.71 8.31 5.93
CA LEU A 125 -0.92 7.72 7.25
C LEU A 125 -0.23 8.56 8.33
N LYS A 126 -0.95 8.84 9.43
CA LYS A 126 -0.37 9.42 10.65
C LYS A 126 -0.05 8.28 11.62
N LEU A 127 1.22 7.87 11.62
CA LEU A 127 1.72 6.72 12.38
C LEU A 127 2.62 7.19 13.52
N GLU A 128 2.54 6.49 14.65
CA GLU A 128 3.29 6.77 15.88
C GLU A 128 4.06 5.52 16.30
N VAL A 129 5.24 5.74 16.89
CA VAL A 129 6.06 4.65 17.45
C VAL A 129 5.36 3.98 18.62
N GLY A 130 5.52 2.67 18.75
CA GLY A 130 4.92 1.87 19.82
C GLY A 130 3.43 1.56 19.64
N LYS A 131 2.79 2.08 18.58
CA LYS A 131 1.42 1.68 18.20
C LYS A 131 1.46 0.43 17.31
N LYS A 132 0.43 -0.39 17.42
CA LYS A 132 0.23 -1.57 16.58
C LYS A 132 -0.95 -1.32 15.66
N TYR A 133 -0.69 -1.21 14.38
CA TYR A 133 -1.71 -0.99 13.38
C TYR A 133 -2.11 -2.31 12.72
N THR A 134 -3.38 -2.42 12.37
CA THR A 134 -3.87 -3.46 11.46
C THR A 134 -4.21 -2.82 10.12
N TRP A 135 -4.05 -3.57 9.05
CA TRP A 135 -4.48 -3.15 7.74
C TRP A 135 -5.28 -4.26 7.07
N SER A 136 -6.15 -3.86 6.14
CA SER A 136 -6.96 -4.80 5.37
C SER A 136 -7.19 -4.27 3.96
N VAL A 137 -7.16 -5.17 2.98
CA VAL A 137 -7.71 -4.99 1.64
C VAL A 137 -8.93 -5.86 1.52
N ALA A 138 -10.07 -5.28 1.12
CA ALA A 138 -11.30 -6.02 0.91
C ALA A 138 -12.04 -5.50 -0.31
N SER A 139 -12.59 -6.40 -1.11
CA SER A 139 -13.35 -6.10 -2.31
C SER A 139 -14.82 -6.41 -2.10
N LYS A 140 -15.68 -5.41 -2.22
CA LYS A 140 -17.12 -5.56 -2.05
C LYS A 140 -17.87 -4.59 -2.96
N ASP A 141 -18.95 -5.08 -3.57
CA ASP A 141 -19.85 -4.26 -4.39
C ASP A 141 -19.11 -3.50 -5.53
N GLY A 142 -18.09 -4.13 -6.12
CA GLY A 142 -17.27 -3.55 -7.20
C GLY A 142 -16.22 -2.53 -6.75
N GLN A 143 -16.06 -2.31 -5.45
CA GLN A 143 -15.05 -1.43 -4.87
C GLN A 143 -14.03 -2.23 -4.07
N THR A 144 -12.75 -1.85 -4.19
CA THR A 144 -11.70 -2.35 -3.30
C THR A 144 -11.26 -1.26 -2.35
N LEU A 145 -11.14 -1.63 -1.07
CA LEU A 145 -10.79 -0.74 0.01
C LEU A 145 -9.50 -1.21 0.69
N LEU A 146 -8.47 -0.38 0.72
CA LEU A 146 -7.34 -0.54 1.63
C LEU A 146 -7.54 0.38 2.84
N ARG A 147 -7.66 -0.20 4.02
CA ARG A 147 -7.88 0.51 5.29
C ARG A 147 -6.77 0.19 6.29
N VAL A 148 -6.39 1.18 7.09
CA VAL A 148 -5.43 1.04 8.20
C VAL A 148 -6.08 1.54 9.49
N MET A 149 -5.99 0.73 10.54
CA MET A 149 -6.64 0.93 11.84
C MET A 149 -5.63 0.89 12.99
N ASN A 150 -5.91 1.65 14.04
CA ASN A 150 -5.30 1.53 15.37
C ASN A 150 -6.39 1.13 16.37
N GLY A 151 -6.54 -0.17 16.61
CA GLY A 151 -7.73 -0.71 17.28
C GLY A 151 -8.98 -0.36 16.47
N ASN A 152 -9.88 0.44 17.06
CA ASN A 152 -11.12 0.89 16.41
C ASN A 152 -11.00 2.25 15.70
N VAL A 153 -9.83 2.89 15.74
CA VAL A 153 -9.61 4.21 15.13
C VAL A 153 -9.04 4.05 13.73
N GLN A 154 -9.75 4.55 12.72
CA GLN A 154 -9.23 4.61 11.35
C GLN A 154 -8.13 5.66 11.24
N VAL A 155 -6.95 5.25 10.76
CA VAL A 155 -5.79 6.14 10.57
C VAL A 155 -5.50 6.44 9.11
N GLY A 156 -6.09 5.66 8.19
CA GLY A 156 -6.04 5.93 6.76
C GLY A 156 -6.92 4.96 5.99
N GLU A 157 -7.36 5.41 4.82
CA GLU A 157 -8.17 4.63 3.90
C GLU A 157 -7.96 5.15 2.47
N VAL A 158 -8.00 4.23 1.51
CA VAL A 158 -7.99 4.52 0.08
C VAL A 158 -8.84 3.47 -0.64
N HIS A 159 -9.58 3.88 -1.67
CA HIS A 159 -10.46 3.00 -2.45
C HIS A 159 -10.26 3.19 -3.96
N THR A 160 -10.64 2.17 -4.72
CA THR A 160 -10.71 2.19 -6.18
C THR A 160 -11.70 1.14 -6.69
N ASP A 161 -12.08 1.22 -7.96
CA ASP A 161 -12.90 0.18 -8.60
C ASP A 161 -12.10 -1.14 -8.66
N THR A 162 -12.72 -2.25 -8.28
CA THR A 162 -12.04 -3.56 -8.19
C THR A 162 -11.43 -4.01 -9.52
N ASP A 163 -12.07 -3.70 -10.65
CA ASP A 163 -11.60 -4.05 -11.99
C ASP A 163 -10.36 -3.25 -12.44
N LYS A 164 -10.07 -2.11 -11.80
CA LYS A 164 -8.89 -1.28 -12.08
C LYS A 164 -7.69 -1.62 -11.22
N LEU A 165 -7.89 -2.39 -10.15
CA LEU A 165 -6.84 -2.68 -9.18
C LEU A 165 -5.83 -3.69 -9.74
N VAL A 166 -4.56 -3.26 -9.83
CA VAL A 166 -3.43 -4.12 -10.21
C VAL A 166 -2.74 -4.68 -8.97
N GLY A 167 -2.61 -3.87 -7.94
CA GLY A 167 -1.88 -4.22 -6.72
C GLY A 167 -2.13 -3.21 -5.61
N PHE A 168 -1.57 -3.47 -4.45
CA PHE A 168 -1.64 -2.56 -3.32
C PHE A 168 -0.35 -2.60 -2.53
N GLY A 169 -0.15 -1.64 -1.64
CA GLY A 169 1.01 -1.66 -0.77
C GLY A 169 1.16 -0.43 0.09
N PHE A 170 2.39 -0.19 0.51
CA PHE A 170 2.74 0.89 1.41
C PHE A 170 3.98 1.61 0.91
N ALA A 171 4.02 2.93 1.11
CA ALA A 171 5.16 3.74 0.78
C ALA A 171 5.67 4.51 2.00
N ALA A 172 6.98 4.82 1.98
CA ALA A 172 7.62 5.73 2.91
C ALA A 172 8.43 6.76 2.11
N SER A 173 8.43 8.01 2.57
CA SER A 173 9.20 9.10 1.97
C SER A 173 9.78 10.01 3.05
N VAL A 174 10.95 10.58 2.75
CA VAL A 174 11.65 11.51 3.65
C VAL A 174 11.97 12.79 2.88
N ARG A 175 11.75 13.95 3.49
CA ARG A 175 11.96 15.27 2.86
C ARG A 175 13.39 15.80 3.00
N TRP A 176 13.95 15.72 4.20
CA TRP A 176 15.20 16.41 4.55
C TRP A 176 16.33 15.44 4.80
N GLU A 177 17.57 15.84 4.47
CA GLU A 177 18.77 15.08 4.82
C GLU A 177 18.78 14.70 6.31
N LYS A 178 19.44 13.57 6.62
CA LYS A 178 19.65 13.03 7.98
C LYS A 178 18.40 12.52 8.68
N ASN A 179 17.21 12.75 8.12
CA ASN A 179 15.98 12.15 8.60
C ASN A 179 15.81 10.75 8.02
N GLU A 180 14.94 9.99 8.67
CA GLU A 180 14.80 8.56 8.45
C GLU A 180 13.34 8.18 8.23
N ALA A 181 13.14 6.99 7.68
CA ALA A 181 11.87 6.30 7.70
C ALA A 181 12.13 4.85 8.09
N ASP A 182 11.20 4.27 8.83
CA ASP A 182 11.23 2.86 9.19
C ASP A 182 9.81 2.38 9.41
N ILE A 183 9.31 1.59 8.45
CA ILE A 183 8.00 0.95 8.48
C ILE A 183 8.16 -0.55 8.23
N HIS A 184 7.44 -1.34 9.03
CA HIS A 184 7.35 -2.78 8.90
C HIS A 184 5.92 -3.17 8.58
N VAL A 185 5.75 -4.05 7.59
CA VAL A 185 4.45 -4.56 7.13
C VAL A 185 4.54 -6.09 7.10
N THR A 186 3.53 -6.75 7.66
CA THR A 186 3.41 -8.23 7.69
C THR A 186 2.06 -8.64 7.14
N PHE A 187 2.00 -9.83 6.53
CA PHE A 187 0.78 -10.45 6.03
C PHE A 187 0.24 -11.47 7.05
N GLU A 188 -1.08 -11.60 7.16
CA GLU A 188 -1.77 -12.61 7.98
C GLU A 188 -2.64 -13.54 7.12
#